data_AF-A0A4Q4Z5H4-F1
#
_entry.id   AF-A0A4Q4Z5H4-F1
#
_cell.length_a   1.000
_cell.length_b   1.000
_cell.length_c   1.000
_cell.angle_alpha   90.00
_cell.angle_beta   90.00
_cell.angle_gamma   90.00
#
_symmetry.space_group_name_H-M   'P 1'
#
loop_
_entity.id
_entity.type
_entity.pdbx_description
1 polymer ?
#
loop_
_entity_poly.entity_id
_entity_poly.type
_entity_poly.pdbx_seq_one_letter_code
_entity_poly.pdbx_strand_id
1 'polypeptide(L)'
;MKFTTILALALPAVVVAQPLATTVTEVTPAPTGTAPSLMEICEEEAGSYADVCGRCLHRCESTSVPDQCFYSTFMTINMIQSQCWQRGGQDCRNRAVSQRTTPVPSPKKLQRFKVEIDSNHS
;
A
#
# COMPACT_ATOMS: atom_id res chain seq x y z
N MET A 1 -41.23 -3.86 -33.90
CA MET A 1 -40.45 -4.36 -35.06
C MET A 1 -39.18 -5.00 -34.52
N LYS A 2 -38.84 -6.21 -34.99
CA LYS A 2 -37.65 -7.01 -34.62
C LYS A 2 -36.56 -6.75 -35.65
N PHE A 3 -35.30 -6.60 -35.23
CA PHE A 3 -34.14 -6.87 -36.08
C PHE A 3 -33.03 -7.55 -35.28
N THR A 4 -32.94 -8.86 -35.48
CA THR A 4 -31.81 -9.73 -35.17
C THR A 4 -30.74 -9.58 -36.25
N THR A 5 -29.47 -9.45 -35.86
CA THR A 5 -28.37 -9.76 -36.78
C THR A 5 -27.17 -10.29 -35.98
N ILE A 6 -26.85 -11.56 -36.24
CA ILE A 6 -25.66 -12.27 -35.78
C ILE A 6 -24.56 -11.98 -36.80
N LEU A 7 -23.36 -11.59 -36.35
CA LEU A 7 -22.17 -11.62 -37.19
C LEU A 7 -21.06 -12.39 -36.45
N ALA A 8 -20.93 -13.66 -36.82
CA ALA A 8 -19.77 -14.48 -36.51
C ALA A 8 -18.68 -14.19 -37.56
N LEU A 9 -17.47 -13.84 -37.13
CA LEU A 9 -16.31 -13.73 -38.00
C LEU A 9 -15.09 -14.41 -37.38
N ALA A 10 -14.85 -15.60 -37.94
CA ALA A 10 -13.61 -16.34 -38.20
C ALA A 10 -12.28 -15.92 -37.51
N LEU A 11 -11.64 -16.94 -36.93
CA LEU A 11 -10.25 -16.94 -36.43
C LEU A 11 -9.23 -16.70 -37.56
N PRO A 12 -8.16 -15.93 -37.29
CA PRO A 12 -6.89 -16.07 -37.99
C PRO A 12 -5.97 -17.03 -37.23
N ALA A 13 -5.42 -17.99 -37.99
CA ALA A 13 -4.51 -19.04 -37.55
C ALA A 13 -3.19 -18.49 -36.95
N VAL A 14 -2.76 -19.08 -35.83
CA VAL A 14 -1.43 -18.84 -35.27
C VAL A 14 -0.44 -19.75 -35.98
N VAL A 15 0.37 -19.18 -36.86
CA VAL A 15 1.54 -19.84 -37.45
C VAL A 15 2.60 -20.02 -36.36
N VAL A 16 2.92 -21.27 -36.02
CA VAL A 16 4.05 -21.65 -35.17
C VAL A 16 5.12 -22.25 -36.07
N ALA A 17 6.23 -21.55 -36.26
CA ALA A 17 7.54 -22.13 -36.60
C ALA A 17 8.60 -21.03 -36.57
N GLN A 18 9.59 -21.12 -35.66
CA GLN A 18 11.05 -21.16 -35.89
C GLN A 18 11.75 -21.34 -34.52
N PRO A 19 12.47 -22.44 -34.23
CA PRO A 19 13.45 -22.44 -33.15
C PRO A 19 14.74 -21.85 -33.72
N LEU A 20 14.89 -20.53 -33.63
CA LEU A 20 16.20 -19.94 -33.83
C LEU A 20 17.02 -20.25 -32.58
N ALA A 21 17.92 -21.22 -32.69
CA ALA A 21 18.90 -21.54 -31.66
C ALA A 21 19.86 -20.34 -31.51
N THR A 22 19.42 -19.35 -30.76
CA THR A 22 20.31 -18.33 -30.20
C THR A 22 21.00 -18.99 -29.02
N THR A 23 22.30 -19.19 -29.15
CA THR A 23 23.18 -19.52 -28.04
C THR A 23 23.12 -18.37 -27.04
N VAL A 24 22.16 -18.42 -26.13
CA VAL A 24 22.12 -17.55 -24.97
C VAL A 24 23.20 -18.09 -24.05
N THR A 25 24.35 -17.42 -24.02
CA THR A 25 25.25 -17.50 -22.87
C THR A 25 24.39 -17.28 -21.64
N GLU A 26 24.18 -18.34 -20.88
CA GLU A 26 23.52 -18.31 -19.59
C GLU A 26 24.42 -17.53 -18.64
N VAL A 27 24.33 -16.21 -18.71
CA VAL A 27 24.75 -15.35 -17.61
C VAL A 27 23.72 -15.63 -16.54
N THR A 28 24.01 -16.60 -15.67
CA THR A 28 23.32 -16.74 -14.39
C THR A 28 23.25 -15.34 -13.79
N PRO A 29 22.06 -14.72 -13.63
CA PRO A 29 21.99 -13.53 -12.82
C PRO A 29 22.45 -14.00 -11.44
N ALA A 30 23.60 -13.51 -10.99
CA ALA A 30 23.91 -13.56 -9.59
C ALA A 30 22.65 -13.10 -8.86
N PRO A 31 22.18 -13.77 -7.80
CA PRO A 31 21.18 -13.19 -6.94
C PRO A 31 21.86 -12.02 -6.22
N THR A 32 22.04 -10.91 -6.92
CA THR A 32 22.26 -9.58 -6.36
C THR A 32 20.90 -9.06 -5.87
N GLY A 33 20.12 -9.93 -5.23
CA GLY A 33 18.94 -9.55 -4.48
C GLY A 33 19.44 -9.18 -3.10
N THR A 34 20.03 -7.99 -2.95
CA THR A 34 20.04 -7.37 -1.63
C THR A 34 18.59 -7.34 -1.20
N ALA A 35 18.24 -8.09 -0.15
CA ALA A 35 16.89 -8.04 0.39
C ALA A 35 16.57 -6.56 0.64
N PRO A 36 15.43 -6.03 0.13
CA PRO A 36 15.12 -4.62 0.25
C PRO A 36 15.17 -4.25 1.72
N SER A 37 15.84 -3.15 2.01
CA SER A 37 15.91 -2.65 3.38
C SER A 37 14.51 -2.32 3.89
N LEU A 38 14.31 -2.37 5.21
CA LEU A 38 13.03 -2.01 5.82
C LEU A 38 12.56 -0.61 5.39
N MET A 39 13.51 0.29 5.08
CA MET A 39 13.22 1.61 4.53
C MET A 39 12.69 1.53 3.10
N GLU A 40 13.36 0.79 2.21
CA GLU A 40 12.90 0.63 0.82
C GLU A 40 11.50 0.02 0.75
N ILE A 41 11.24 -1.02 1.55
CA ILE A 41 9.90 -1.63 1.64
C ILE A 41 8.88 -0.60 2.14
N CYS A 42 9.25 0.19 3.13
CA CYS A 42 8.36 1.25 3.60
C CYS A 42 8.08 2.27 2.50
N GLU A 43 9.09 2.78 1.81
CA GLU A 43 8.94 3.82 0.77
C GLU A 43 8.08 3.32 -0.39
N GLU A 44 8.26 2.06 -0.79
CA GLU A 44 7.45 1.40 -1.81
C GLU A 44 5.97 1.31 -1.40
N GLU A 45 5.69 0.84 -0.17
CA GLU A 45 4.33 0.67 0.33
C GLU A 45 3.66 1.98 0.79
N ALA A 46 4.44 2.99 1.17
CA ALA A 46 3.94 4.25 1.69
C ALA A 46 3.33 5.13 0.62
N GLY A 47 3.81 5.04 -0.62
CA GLY A 47 3.43 5.92 -1.71
C GLY A 47 3.52 7.40 -1.30
N SER A 48 2.38 8.07 -1.16
CA SER A 48 2.32 9.47 -0.76
C SER A 48 2.85 9.76 0.66
N TYR A 49 3.08 8.74 1.48
CA TYR A 49 3.56 8.83 2.87
C TYR A 49 5.04 8.46 3.04
N ALA A 50 5.82 8.35 1.95
CA ALA A 50 7.22 7.95 2.02
C ALA A 50 8.07 8.87 2.93
N ASP A 51 7.73 10.16 2.99
CA ASP A 51 8.34 11.16 3.88
C ASP A 51 8.24 10.83 5.37
N VAL A 52 7.28 9.99 5.79
CA VAL A 52 7.09 9.60 7.19
C VAL A 52 7.59 8.18 7.49
N CYS A 53 8.21 7.50 6.53
CA CYS A 53 8.71 6.14 6.70
C CYS A 53 9.64 5.97 7.89
N GLY A 54 10.58 6.91 8.09
CA GLY A 54 11.47 6.90 9.25
C GLY A 54 10.75 6.88 10.60
N ARG A 55 9.51 7.39 10.67
CA ARG A 55 8.67 7.34 11.89
C ARG A 55 7.90 6.02 12.01
N CYS A 56 7.66 5.31 10.91
CA CYS A 56 6.91 4.06 10.87
C CYS A 56 7.79 2.81 11.02
N LEU A 57 9.10 2.89 10.79
CA LEU A 57 10.00 1.72 10.76
C LEU A 57 9.88 0.81 11.99
N HIS A 58 9.89 1.40 13.19
CA HIS A 58 9.84 0.67 14.46
C HIS A 58 8.60 -0.22 14.63
N ARG A 59 7.52 0.00 13.85
CA ARG A 59 6.33 -0.86 13.91
C ARG A 59 6.50 -2.20 13.23
N CYS A 60 7.32 -2.23 12.20
CA CYS A 60 7.45 -3.37 11.31
C CYS A 60 8.84 -4.01 11.38
N GLU A 61 9.76 -3.49 12.21
CA GLU A 61 11.11 -4.05 12.37
C GLU A 61 11.13 -5.47 12.96
N SER A 62 10.13 -5.83 13.76
CA SER A 62 10.04 -7.14 14.42
C SER A 62 9.17 -8.16 13.66
N THR A 63 8.60 -7.79 12.50
CA THR A 63 7.76 -8.70 11.72
C THR A 63 8.57 -9.46 10.69
N SER A 64 8.18 -10.70 10.41
CA SER A 64 8.73 -11.49 9.29
C SER A 64 8.13 -11.11 7.93
N VAL A 65 7.11 -10.25 7.90
CA VAL A 65 6.39 -9.80 6.70
C VAL A 65 6.26 -8.27 6.67
N PRO A 66 7.37 -7.53 6.50
CA PRO A 66 7.40 -6.07 6.55
C PRO A 66 6.51 -5.39 5.50
N ASP A 67 6.44 -5.91 4.27
CA ASP A 67 5.63 -5.35 3.18
C ASP A 67 4.15 -5.28 3.59
N GLN A 68 3.61 -6.39 4.08
CA GLN A 68 2.22 -6.46 4.52
C GLN A 68 1.95 -5.62 5.77
N CYS A 69 2.96 -5.46 6.64
CA CYS A 69 2.88 -4.59 7.81
C CYS A 69 2.80 -3.11 7.42
N PHE A 70 3.66 -2.67 6.49
CA PHE A 70 3.64 -1.29 5.99
C PHE A 70 2.39 -1.01 5.17
N TYR A 71 2.02 -1.89 4.24
CA TYR A 71 0.77 -1.81 3.47
C TYR A 71 -0.43 -1.58 4.39
N SER A 72 -0.61 -2.45 5.40
CA SER A 72 -1.70 -2.34 6.37
C SER A 72 -1.64 -1.03 7.17
N THR A 73 -0.44 -0.61 7.57
CA THR A 73 -0.22 0.62 8.32
C THR A 73 -0.63 1.84 7.49
N PHE A 74 -0.17 1.96 6.24
CA PHE A 74 -0.46 3.09 5.37
C PHE A 74 -1.91 3.11 4.88
N MET A 75 -2.51 1.94 4.62
CA MET A 75 -3.96 1.84 4.37
C MET A 75 -4.77 2.42 5.54
N THR A 76 -4.33 2.13 6.76
CA THR A 76 -5.01 2.62 7.96
C THR A 76 -4.79 4.12 8.18
N ILE A 77 -3.58 4.64 7.91
CA ILE A 77 -3.30 6.08 7.93
C ILE A 77 -4.20 6.79 6.92
N ASN A 78 -4.28 6.27 5.69
CA ASN A 78 -5.11 6.84 4.63
C ASN A 78 -6.58 6.88 5.06
N MET A 79 -7.11 5.79 5.62
CA MET A 79 -8.48 5.75 6.15
C MET A 79 -8.74 6.81 7.23
N ILE A 80 -7.82 6.99 8.20
CA ILE A 80 -7.97 8.01 9.25
C ILE A 80 -7.92 9.42 8.65
N GLN A 81 -6.99 9.64 7.72
CA GLN A 81 -6.88 10.90 7.01
C GLN A 81 -8.18 11.23 6.25
N SER A 82 -8.75 10.26 5.51
CA SER A 82 -10.02 10.44 4.80
C SER A 82 -11.18 10.78 5.76
N GLN A 83 -11.30 10.08 6.89
CA GLN A 83 -12.33 10.39 7.88
C GLN A 83 -12.17 11.79 8.48
N CYS A 84 -10.93 12.20 8.73
CA CYS A 84 -10.65 13.55 9.21
C CYS A 84 -11.07 14.61 8.18
N TRP A 85 -10.74 14.40 6.90
CA TRP A 85 -11.16 15.29 5.81
C TRP A 85 -12.68 15.37 5.66
N GLN A 86 -13.38 14.22 5.75
CA GLN A 86 -14.84 14.17 5.67
C GLN A 86 -15.53 14.95 6.80
N ARG A 87 -14.85 15.14 7.93
CA ARG A 87 -15.35 15.89 9.09
C ARG A 87 -14.89 17.35 9.12
N GLY A 88 -14.25 17.84 8.06
CA GLY A 88 -13.70 19.21 8.01
C GLY A 88 -12.52 19.43 8.96
N GLY A 89 -11.82 18.35 9.34
CA GLY A 89 -10.68 18.42 10.24
C GLY A 89 -9.47 19.12 9.61
N GLN A 90 -8.59 19.64 10.47
CA GLN A 90 -7.31 20.24 10.07
C GLN A 90 -6.17 19.26 10.35
N ASP A 91 -5.07 19.41 9.59
CA ASP A 91 -3.83 18.65 9.77
C ASP A 91 -4.01 17.12 9.74
N CYS A 92 -4.94 16.65 8.89
CA CYS A 92 -5.40 15.27 8.88
C CYS A 92 -4.29 14.24 8.62
N ARG A 93 -3.31 14.59 7.78
CA ARG A 93 -2.15 13.75 7.47
C ARG A 93 -1.30 13.50 8.71
N ASN A 94 -0.84 14.57 9.38
CA ASN A 94 0.00 14.42 10.56
C ASN A 94 -0.74 13.77 11.73
N ARG A 95 -2.04 14.04 11.89
CA ARG A 95 -2.88 13.35 12.89
C ARG A 95 -2.98 11.86 12.61
N ALA A 96 -3.22 11.45 11.36
CA ALA A 96 -3.31 10.05 10.98
C ALA A 96 -1.98 9.31 11.17
N VAL A 97 -0.88 9.91 10.71
CA VAL A 97 0.47 9.37 10.92
C VAL A 97 0.80 9.28 12.40
N SER A 98 0.50 10.30 13.20
CA SER A 98 0.80 10.30 14.64
C SER A 98 0.01 9.24 15.40
N GLN A 99 -1.26 9.01 15.06
CA GLN A 99 -2.05 7.93 15.66
C GLN A 99 -1.47 6.54 15.38
N ARG A 100 -0.77 6.37 14.25
CA ARG A 100 -0.17 5.09 13.87
C ARG A 100 1.29 4.97 14.25
N THR A 101 2.03 6.07 14.41
CA THR A 101 3.48 6.08 14.71
C THR A 101 3.83 6.40 16.15
N THR A 102 2.89 6.87 16.97
CA THR A 102 3.16 7.06 18.39
C THR A 102 2.98 5.73 19.14
N PRO A 103 3.92 5.36 20.04
CA PRO A 103 3.69 4.30 21.01
C PRO A 103 2.38 4.61 21.75
N VAL A 104 1.50 3.62 21.84
CA VAL A 104 0.14 3.73 22.41
C VAL A 104 0.16 4.67 23.61
N PRO A 105 -0.48 5.86 23.54
CA PRO A 105 -0.54 6.69 24.71
C PRO A 105 -1.43 5.98 25.73
N SER A 106 -0.98 5.96 26.98
CA SER A 106 -1.65 5.33 28.12
C SER A 106 -3.18 5.50 28.08
N PRO A 107 -3.98 4.55 28.60
CA PRO A 107 -5.44 4.46 28.42
C PRO A 107 -6.24 5.75 28.67
N LYS A 108 -5.71 6.69 29.47
CA LYS A 108 -6.27 8.04 29.66
C LYS A 108 -6.33 8.89 28.39
N LYS A 109 -5.39 8.77 27.45
CA LYS A 109 -5.37 9.54 26.19
C LYS A 109 -6.32 8.93 25.15
N LEU A 110 -6.57 7.62 25.22
CA LEU A 110 -7.55 6.92 24.39
C LEU A 110 -8.99 7.38 24.72
N GLN A 111 -9.30 7.61 26.00
CA GLN A 111 -10.59 8.20 26.40
C GLN A 111 -10.73 9.63 25.89
N ARG A 112 -9.68 10.47 25.95
CA ARG A 112 -9.75 11.84 25.43
C ARG A 112 -9.94 11.85 23.90
N PHE A 113 -9.29 10.94 23.16
CA PHE A 113 -9.51 10.76 21.72
C PHE A 113 -10.93 10.27 21.38
N LYS A 114 -11.48 9.35 22.18
CA LYS A 114 -12.85 8.86 21.99
C LYS A 114 -13.88 9.97 22.27
N VAL A 115 -13.66 10.76 23.33
CA VAL A 115 -14.49 11.94 23.65
C VAL A 115 -14.39 13.02 22.57
N GLU A 116 -13.23 13.24 21.95
CA GLU A 116 -13.08 14.21 20.86
C GLU A 116 -13.79 13.77 19.55
N ILE A 117 -13.92 12.45 19.34
CA ILE A 117 -14.67 11.87 18.22
C ILE A 117 -16.18 11.89 18.48
N ASP A 118 -16.63 11.58 19.71
CA ASP A 118 -18.05 11.60 20.11
C ASP A 118 -18.58 13.04 20.27
N SER A 119 -17.78 13.99 20.75
CA SER A 119 -18.20 15.39 20.93
C SER A 119 -18.33 16.17 19.61
N ASN A 120 -17.81 15.65 18.49
CA ASN A 120 -18.08 16.16 17.13
C ASN A 120 -19.34 15.51 16.51
N HIS A 121 -20.10 14.77 17.30
CA HIS A 121 -21.27 13.99 16.87
C HIS A 121 -22.53 14.36 17.69
N SER A 122 -22.64 15.61 18.14
CA SER A 122 -23.85 16.21 18.71
C SER A 122 -24.03 17.64 18.21
#